data_AF-A0A0N4T9Y4-F1
#
_entry.id   AF-A0A0N4T9Y4-F1
#
_cell.length_a   1.000
_cell.length_b   1.000
_cell.length_c   1.000
_cell.angle_alpha   90.00
_cell.angle_beta   90.00
_cell.angle_gamma   90.00
#
_symmetry.space_group_name_H-M   'P 1'
#
loop_
_entity.id
_entity.type
_entity.pdbx_description
1 polymer ?
#
loop_
_entity_poly.entity_id
_entity_poly.type
_entity_poly.pdbx_seq_one_letter_code
_entity_poly.pdbx_strand_id
1 'polypeptide(L)' 'MYNSSTRWSILAQQRKAFVNPQSECRIKCLNGGFCAYLVDDPSIHTCLCLLNVYYGDRCQYAGKILINLIN' A
#
# COMPACT_ATOMS: atom_id res chain seq x y z
N MET A 1 -11.86 -9.38 34.60
CA MET A 1 -12.06 -10.40 33.54
C MET A 1 -12.03 -9.67 32.20
N TYR A 2 -11.23 -10.20 31.28
CA TYR A 2 -10.66 -9.56 30.10
C TYR A 2 -11.68 -9.10 29.05
N ASN A 3 -11.38 -8.00 28.34
CA ASN A 3 -11.25 -8.11 26.89
C ASN A 3 -10.30 -7.06 26.30
N SER A 4 -9.09 -7.53 26.00
CA SER A 4 -8.05 -6.83 25.27
C SER A 4 -8.45 -6.72 23.79
N SER A 5 -9.18 -5.67 23.40
CA SER A 5 -9.53 -5.45 21.99
C SER A 5 -9.78 -3.97 21.71
N THR A 6 -8.72 -3.25 21.37
CA THR A 6 -8.67 -2.03 20.50
C THR A 6 -7.36 -1.24 20.71
N ARG A 7 -6.23 -1.93 20.90
CA ARG A 7 -4.89 -1.35 20.65
C ARG A 7 -4.63 -1.20 19.15
N TRP A 8 -5.62 -0.74 18.40
CA TRP A 8 -5.49 -0.26 17.04
C TRP A 8 -5.83 1.21 17.13
N SER A 9 -4.85 1.95 17.62
CA SER A 9 -4.80 3.40 17.57
C SER A 9 -5.42 3.86 16.26
N ILE A 10 -6.34 4.78 16.40
CA ILE A 10 -6.81 5.75 15.41
C ILE A 10 -5.58 6.48 14.87
N LEU A 11 -4.72 5.81 14.12
CA LEU A 11 -3.87 6.42 13.14
C LEU A 11 -4.84 6.71 12.02
N ALA A 12 -5.35 7.94 11.99
CA ALA A 12 -6.17 8.46 10.91
C ALA A 12 -5.70 7.81 9.61
N GLN A 13 -6.54 6.95 9.03
CA GLN A 13 -6.16 6.24 7.81
C GLN A 13 -5.90 7.32 6.77
N GLN A 14 -4.61 7.62 6.53
CA GLN A 14 -4.21 8.76 5.72
C GLN A 14 -4.93 8.64 4.38
N ARG A 15 -5.74 9.65 4.06
CA ARG A 15 -6.55 9.62 2.86
C ARG A 15 -5.61 9.66 1.66
N LYS A 16 -5.87 8.78 0.70
CA LYS A 16 -5.06 8.64 -0.50
C LYS A 16 -5.93 8.90 -1.71
N ALA A 17 -5.35 9.54 -2.72
CA ALA A 17 -5.97 9.72 -4.02
C ALA A 17 -4.99 9.29 -5.11
N PHE A 18 -5.51 8.79 -6.24
CA PHE A 18 -4.68 8.37 -7.35
C PHE A 18 -4.03 9.57 -8.03
N VAL A 19 -2.74 9.43 -8.37
CA VAL A 19 -2.09 10.37 -9.28
C VAL A 19 -2.66 10.17 -10.68
N ASN A 20 -3.00 11.24 -11.39
CA ASN A 20 -3.52 11.16 -12.75
C ASN A 20 -2.96 12.32 -13.59
N PRO A 21 -2.18 12.07 -14.66
CA PRO A 21 -1.80 10.75 -15.19
C PRO A 21 -0.78 10.03 -14.30
N GLN A 22 -0.81 8.69 -14.29
CA GLN A 22 0.12 7.87 -13.49
C GLN A 22 1.61 8.12 -13.82
N SER A 23 1.90 8.69 -15.00
CA SER A 23 3.25 9.10 -15.42
C SER A 23 3.84 10.27 -14.61
N GLU A 24 3.03 11.06 -13.90
CA GLU A 24 3.50 12.16 -13.03
C GLU A 24 3.98 11.68 -11.66
N CYS A 25 3.96 10.38 -11.41
CA CYS A 25 4.39 9.85 -10.13
C CYS A 25 5.89 10.11 -9.89
N ARG A 26 6.22 10.65 -8.71
CA ARG A 26 7.61 10.92 -8.29
C ARG A 26 8.37 9.66 -7.86
N ILE A 27 7.67 8.55 -7.67
CA ILE A 27 8.24 7.24 -7.36
C ILE A 27 7.79 6.21 -8.37
N LYS A 28 8.55 5.13 -8.54
CA LYS A 28 8.18 4.02 -9.42
C LYS A 28 7.54 2.91 -8.61
N CYS A 29 6.25 2.67 -8.84
CA CYS A 29 5.54 1.48 -8.38
C CYS A 29 5.86 0.30 -9.31
N LEU A 30 6.12 -0.87 -8.72
CA LEU A 30 6.44 -2.11 -9.43
C LEU A 30 5.24 -3.06 -9.41
N ASN A 31 5.34 -4.14 -10.20
CA ASN A 31 4.40 -5.26 -10.17
C ASN A 31 2.91 -4.86 -10.29
N GLY A 32 2.62 -3.84 -11.11
CA GLY A 32 1.26 -3.35 -11.33
C GLY A 32 0.68 -2.53 -10.17
N GLY A 33 1.52 -2.06 -9.23
CA GLY A 33 1.10 -1.13 -8.20
C GLY A 33 0.72 0.25 -8.78
N PHE A 34 -0.28 0.88 -8.16
CA PHE A 34 -0.77 2.20 -8.57
C PHE A 34 -0.16 3.30 -7.71
N CYS A 35 0.23 4.41 -8.33
CA CYS A 35 0.69 5.57 -7.60
C CYS A 35 -0.48 6.37 -7.03
N ALA A 36 -0.35 6.72 -5.75
CA ALA A 36 -1.24 7.61 -5.04
C ALA A 36 -0.43 8.68 -4.29
N TYR A 37 -1.08 9.78 -3.92
CA TYR A 37 -0.53 10.78 -3.02
C TYR A 37 -1.36 10.87 -1.75
N LEU A 38 -0.76 11.40 -0.67
CA LEU A 38 -1.50 11.70 0.55
C LEU A 38 -2.34 12.96 0.33
N VAL A 39 -3.65 12.89 0.57
CA VAL A 39 -4.55 14.04 0.34
C VAL A 39 -4.15 15.24 1.21
N ASP A 40 -3.61 14.98 2.40
CA ASP A 40 -3.19 16.03 3.33
C ASP A 40 -1.79 16.61 2.99
N ASP A 41 -0.96 15.88 2.22
CA ASP A 41 0.32 16.36 1.66
C ASP A 41 0.59 15.71 0.28
N PRO A 42 0.14 16.35 -0.81
CA PRO A 42 0.29 15.81 -2.16
C PRO A 42 1.74 15.66 -2.64
N SER A 43 2.72 16.23 -1.93
CA SER A 43 4.12 16.05 -2.27
C SER A 43 4.63 14.63 -1.98
N ILE A 44 3.93 13.91 -1.09
CA ILE A 44 4.24 12.55 -0.68
C ILE A 44 3.48 11.56 -1.56
N HIS A 45 4.23 10.87 -2.42
CA HIS A 45 3.72 9.81 -3.27
C HIS A 45 3.97 8.44 -2.63
N THR A 46 3.03 7.51 -2.77
CA THR A 46 3.06 6.15 -2.21
C THR A 46 2.47 5.17 -3.23
N CYS A 47 2.83 3.89 -3.12
CA CYS A 47 2.29 2.84 -3.98
C CYS A 47 1.16 2.07 -3.29
N LEU A 48 0.07 1.87 -4.02
CA LEU A 48 -1.00 0.94 -3.67
C LEU A 48 -0.76 -0.37 -4.40
N CYS A 49 -0.42 -1.41 -3.64
CA CYS A 49 -0.09 -2.73 -4.19
C CYS A 49 -1.34 -3.56 -4.44
N LEU A 50 -1.25 -4.51 -5.37
CA LEU A 50 -2.25 -5.56 -5.50
C LEU A 50 -2.31 -6.36 -4.19
N LEU A 51 -3.43 -6.21 -3.47
CA LEU A 51 -3.64 -6.82 -2.16
C LEU A 51 -3.35 -8.32 -2.21
N ASN A 52 -2.65 -8.80 -1.18
CA ASN A 52 -2.27 -10.21 -1.01
C ASN A 52 -1.33 -10.80 -2.08
N VAL A 53 -0.93 -10.04 -3.11
CA VAL A 53 0.00 -10.51 -4.15
C VAL A 53 1.35 -9.84 -4.03
N TYR A 54 1.40 -8.54 -3.80
CA TYR A 54 2.65 -7.78 -3.68
C TYR A 54 2.62 -6.84 -2.47
N TYR A 55 3.80 -6.58 -1.90
CA TYR A 55 3.97 -5.70 -0.75
C TYR A 55 5.31 -4.93 -0.80
N GLY A 56 5.49 -4.03 0.17
CA GLY A 56 6.60 -3.09 0.26
C GLY A 56 6.25 -1.72 -0.33
N ASP A 57 7.07 -0.70 -0.03
CA ASP A 57 6.80 0.70 -0.38
C ASP A 57 6.61 0.95 -1.88
N ARG A 58 7.19 0.07 -2.71
CA ARG A 58 7.11 0.12 -4.18
C ARG A 58 6.45 -1.14 -4.77
N CYS A 59 5.80 -1.95 -3.94
CA CYS A 59 5.21 -3.24 -4.34
C CYS A 59 6.24 -4.23 -4.91
N GLN A 60 7.49 -4.15 -4.44
CA GLN A 60 8.62 -4.90 -5.00
C GLN A 60 8.69 -6.37 -4.57
N TYR A 61 8.01 -6.74 -3.48
CA TYR A 61 8.09 -8.09 -2.93
C TYR A 61 6.81 -8.87 -3.21
N ALA A 62 6.94 -10.12 -3.64
CA ALA A 62 5.81 -11.03 -3.81
C ALA A 62 5.34 -11.58 -2.46
N GLY A 63 4.03 -11.55 -2.22
CA GLY A 63 3.37 -12.16 -1.07
C GLY A 63 3.49 -13.68 -1.11
N LYS A 64 3.66 -14.30 0.05
CA LYS A 64 3.90 -15.76 0.19
C LYS A 64 2.73 -16.66 -0.27
N ILE A 65 1.60 -16.10 -0.70
CA ILE A 65 0.39 -16.85 -1.08
C ILE A 65 0.64 -17.81 -2.25
N LEU A 66 1.63 -17.53 -3.12
CA LEU A 66 1.96 -18.43 -4.25
C LEU A 66 3.01 -19.50 -3.95
N ILE A 67 3.72 -19.44 -2.81
CA ILE A 67 4.82 -20.40 -2.53
C ILE A 67 4.31 -21.60 -1.72
N ASN A 68 3.27 -21.41 -0.89
CA ASN A 68 2.70 -22.47 -0.06
C ASN A 68 1.65 -23.35 -0.76
N LEU A 69 1.36 -23.11 -2.05
CA LEU A 69 0.50 -23.97 -2.86
C LEU A 69 1.31 -24.96 -3.73
N ILE A 70 2.63 -25.03 -3.54
CA ILE A 70 3.53 -25.90 -4.31
C ILE A 70 4.36 -26.85 -3.41
N ASN A 71 3.95 -27.07 -2.15
CA ASN A 71 4.52 -28.14 -1.30
C ASN A 71 3.41 -28.94 -0.63
#